data_AF-A0A0N4TW30-F1
#
_entry.id   AF-A0A0N4TW30-F1
#
_cell.length_a   1.000
_cell.length_b   1.000
_cell.length_c   1.000
_cell.angle_alpha   90.00
_cell.angle_beta   90.00
_cell.angle_gamma   90.00
#
_symmetry.space_group_name_H-M   'P 1'
#
loop_
_entity.id
_entity.type
_entity.pdbx_description
1 polymer ?
#
loop_
_entity_poly.entity_id
_entity_poly.type
_entity_poly.pdbx_seq_one_letter_code
_entity_poly.pdbx_strand_id
1 'polypeptide(L)'
;PHNVPCSQLIIFGDDLTDDGIEFSTHSHGFARNSNGPYINYAYSGAQSGYNNKFFSDWSGILWQIEYHCMNHRIIPKDSLIILQVGGLSELILHQQNDITDKRISIDKINDNIANAVLGLINTVDNGIIIIMNLIDPYETPGYAMLIANGNDNLKLSSMISHINSKLWRLMTIKGYDTRQIRLFDLNGAIVDAVRGLNTNESFTYQQNNMTSLKAFDYAYYNQWYPSTFIHYKIAQKLVKFLEDL
;
A
#
# COMPACT_ATOMS: atom_id res chain seq x y z
N PRO A 1 -11.01 6.32 -23.79
CA PRO A 1 -9.66 6.35 -23.19
C PRO A 1 -8.94 7.65 -23.57
N HIS A 2 -8.74 8.53 -22.60
CA HIS A 2 -7.88 9.69 -22.75
C HIS A 2 -6.50 9.35 -22.19
N ASN A 3 -5.43 9.61 -22.94
CA ASN A 3 -4.09 9.39 -22.40
C ASN A 3 -3.79 10.44 -21.33
N VAL A 4 -3.48 9.97 -20.11
CA VAL A 4 -2.93 10.83 -19.05
C VAL A 4 -1.42 10.90 -19.27
N PRO A 5 -0.86 12.04 -19.71
CA PRO A 5 0.58 12.18 -19.87
C PRO A 5 1.27 12.02 -18.51
N CYS A 6 2.29 11.18 -18.47
CA CYS A 6 3.09 10.92 -17.28
C CYS A 6 4.58 10.92 -17.67
N SER A 7 5.32 11.96 -17.28
CA SER A 7 6.77 12.03 -17.50
C SER A 7 7.57 11.32 -16.40
N GLN A 8 6.97 11.21 -15.22
CA GLN A 8 7.60 10.62 -14.04
C GLN A 8 6.54 10.01 -13.12
N LEU A 9 6.78 8.77 -12.69
CA LEU A 9 5.99 8.09 -11.67
C LEU A 9 6.78 8.01 -10.37
N ILE A 10 6.20 8.47 -9.26
CA ILE A 10 6.79 8.44 -7.92
C ILE A 10 5.87 7.63 -7.00
N ILE A 11 6.41 6.61 -6.32
CA ILE A 11 5.61 5.69 -5.50
C ILE A 11 6.15 5.67 -4.07
N PHE A 12 5.23 5.74 -3.10
CA PHE A 12 5.47 5.56 -1.68
C PHE A 12 4.56 4.44 -1.16
N GLY A 13 5.03 3.63 -0.22
CA GLY A 13 4.22 2.57 0.37
C GLY A 13 5.02 1.48 1.08
N ASP A 14 4.37 0.35 1.28
CA ASP A 14 4.90 -0.82 1.98
C ASP A 14 5.18 -2.00 1.03
N ASP A 15 5.18 -3.22 1.57
CA ASP A 15 5.34 -4.48 0.83
C ASP A 15 4.47 -4.63 -0.43
N LEU A 16 3.33 -3.92 -0.49
CA LEU A 16 2.35 -4.06 -1.56
C LEU A 16 2.65 -3.15 -2.76
N THR A 17 3.57 -2.20 -2.61
CA THR A 17 4.07 -1.33 -3.69
C THR A 17 5.57 -1.42 -3.90
N ASP A 18 6.32 -2.08 -3.01
CA ASP A 18 7.75 -2.40 -3.19
C ASP A 18 7.98 -3.28 -4.43
N ASP A 19 8.95 -2.89 -5.26
CA ASP A 19 9.35 -3.58 -6.48
C ASP A 19 10.63 -4.41 -6.32
N GLY A 20 11.18 -4.50 -5.12
CA GLY A 20 12.38 -5.29 -4.85
C GLY A 20 13.64 -4.75 -5.52
N ILE A 21 13.67 -3.51 -6.01
CA ILE A 21 14.92 -2.84 -6.45
C ILE A 21 15.93 -2.70 -5.29
N GLU A 22 15.43 -2.82 -4.07
CA GLU A 22 16.11 -3.06 -2.80
C GLU A 22 16.94 -4.35 -2.72
N PHE A 23 17.15 -5.11 -3.81
CA PHE A 23 17.94 -6.36 -3.84
C PHE A 23 19.44 -6.14 -3.53
N SER A 24 19.70 -5.74 -2.29
CA SER A 24 20.95 -5.70 -1.55
C SER A 24 20.65 -6.20 -0.12
N THR A 25 21.62 -6.13 0.80
CA THR A 25 21.74 -6.91 2.05
C THR A 25 20.55 -6.89 3.04
N HIS A 26 19.46 -6.18 2.77
CA HIS A 26 18.32 -5.98 3.67
C HIS A 26 16.94 -6.32 3.08
N SER A 27 16.84 -6.86 1.85
CA SER A 27 15.55 -7.24 1.25
C SER A 27 15.28 -8.76 1.32
N HIS A 28 14.01 -9.10 1.55
CA HIS A 28 13.48 -10.48 1.55
C HIS A 28 12.49 -10.75 0.39
N GLY A 29 12.43 -9.85 -0.60
CA GLY A 29 11.50 -9.92 -1.74
C GLY A 29 12.15 -10.36 -3.07
N PHE A 30 11.32 -10.78 -4.03
CA PHE A 30 11.76 -11.00 -5.42
C PHE A 30 11.86 -9.65 -6.15
N ALA A 31 12.92 -9.45 -6.94
CA ALA A 31 13.02 -8.31 -7.86
C ALA A 31 11.82 -8.32 -8.83
N ARG A 32 10.96 -7.31 -8.76
CA ARG A 32 9.87 -7.08 -9.71
C ARG A 32 10.44 -6.31 -10.88
N ASN A 33 10.72 -7.01 -11.98
CA ASN A 33 11.28 -6.39 -13.18
C ASN A 33 10.29 -5.38 -13.79
N SER A 34 10.69 -4.11 -13.86
CA SER A 34 10.03 -3.06 -14.66
C SER A 34 11.09 -2.25 -15.43
N ASN A 35 10.73 -1.76 -16.61
CA ASN A 35 11.64 -1.14 -17.59
C ASN A 35 11.30 0.33 -17.92
N GLY A 36 10.42 0.97 -17.15
CA GLY A 36 10.06 2.39 -17.29
C GLY A 36 10.82 3.30 -16.32
N PRO A 37 10.91 4.62 -16.59
CA PRO A 37 11.45 5.59 -15.64
C PRO A 37 10.41 5.87 -14.54
N TYR A 38 10.49 5.14 -13.42
CA TYR A 38 9.72 5.42 -12.21
C TYR A 38 10.65 5.36 -10.99
N ILE A 39 10.33 6.16 -9.98
CA ILE A 39 11.05 6.20 -8.71
C ILE A 39 10.16 5.56 -7.66
N ASN A 40 10.61 4.45 -7.09
CA ASN A 40 9.89 3.76 -6.04
C ASN A 40 10.64 3.92 -4.72
N TYR A 41 9.99 4.56 -3.75
CA TYR A 41 10.46 4.69 -2.38
C TYR A 41 9.83 3.67 -1.45
N ALA A 42 8.96 2.79 -1.92
CA ALA A 42 8.30 1.81 -1.07
C ALA A 42 9.30 0.79 -0.52
N TYR A 43 9.11 0.39 0.74
CA TYR A 43 9.93 -0.59 1.42
C TYR A 43 9.08 -1.70 2.03
N SER A 44 9.45 -2.96 1.80
CA SER A 44 8.90 -4.09 2.54
C SER A 44 9.06 -3.87 4.05
N GLY A 45 7.98 -4.08 4.81
CA GLY A 45 7.94 -3.86 6.24
C GLY A 45 7.81 -2.39 6.68
N ALA A 46 7.66 -1.43 5.76
CA ALA A 46 7.47 -0.02 6.11
C ALA A 46 6.29 0.16 7.07
N GLN A 47 6.53 0.93 8.13
CA GLN A 47 5.50 1.35 9.08
C GLN A 47 4.97 2.73 8.68
N SER A 48 3.82 3.14 9.23
CA SER A 48 3.20 4.44 8.98
C SER A 48 4.12 5.63 9.27
N GLY A 49 5.03 5.49 10.24
CA GLY A 49 6.00 6.51 10.66
C GLY A 49 7.34 6.42 9.94
N TYR A 50 8.43 6.54 10.68
CA TYR A 50 9.81 6.45 10.16
C TYR A 50 10.36 5.03 10.11
N ASN A 51 9.81 4.13 10.93
CA ASN A 51 10.39 2.83 11.19
C ASN A 51 10.00 1.77 10.16
N ASN A 52 10.69 0.64 10.24
CA ASN A 52 10.36 -0.60 9.56
C ASN A 52 10.02 -1.70 10.58
N LYS A 53 9.38 -2.77 10.13
CA LYS A 53 9.24 -4.03 10.88
C LYS A 53 10.59 -4.65 11.26
N PHE A 54 11.61 -4.50 10.41
CA PHE A 54 12.90 -5.19 10.58
C PHE A 54 14.01 -4.31 11.18
N PHE A 55 13.86 -2.99 11.12
CA PHE A 55 14.86 -2.01 11.59
C PHE A 55 14.20 -0.66 11.91
N SER A 56 14.91 0.25 12.59
CA SER A 56 14.38 1.55 13.03
C SER A 56 14.93 2.73 12.23
N ASP A 57 14.26 3.87 12.38
CA ASP A 57 14.71 5.23 12.01
C ASP A 57 14.75 5.57 10.52
N TRP A 58 14.52 4.60 9.63
CA TRP A 58 14.40 4.85 8.19
C TRP A 58 13.50 3.80 7.51
N SER A 59 13.11 4.09 6.26
CA SER A 59 12.23 3.31 5.36
C SER A 59 10.72 3.29 5.64
N GLY A 60 10.24 3.83 6.77
CA GLY A 60 8.81 4.01 6.99
C GLY A 60 8.20 5.09 6.09
N ILE A 61 6.87 5.08 5.93
CA ILE A 61 6.13 5.96 4.99
C ILE A 61 6.46 7.45 5.18
N LEU A 62 6.48 7.93 6.43
CA LEU A 62 6.79 9.32 6.71
C LEU A 62 8.24 9.67 6.32
N TRP A 63 9.18 8.75 6.62
CA TRP A 63 10.58 8.92 6.21
C TRP A 63 10.72 8.96 4.69
N GLN A 64 10.01 8.08 3.95
CA GLN A 64 10.08 8.03 2.48
C GLN A 64 9.66 9.38 1.85
N ILE A 65 8.56 9.96 2.34
CA ILE A 65 8.04 11.24 1.85
C ILE A 65 9.00 12.38 2.18
N GLU A 66 9.46 12.47 3.42
CA GLU A 66 10.39 13.52 3.83
C GLU A 66 11.73 13.42 3.08
N TYR A 67 12.25 12.20 2.93
CA TYR A 67 13.47 11.95 2.17
C TYR A 67 13.32 12.36 0.71
N HIS A 68 12.18 12.06 0.07
CA HIS A 68 11.91 12.54 -1.28
C HIS A 68 11.90 14.07 -1.36
N CYS A 69 11.12 14.72 -0.50
CA CYS A 69 10.96 16.17 -0.44
C CYS A 69 12.29 16.91 -0.15
N MET A 70 13.19 16.32 0.64
CA MET A 70 14.51 16.89 0.93
C MET A 70 15.44 16.83 -0.29
N ASN A 71 15.35 15.77 -1.09
CA ASN A 71 16.30 15.50 -2.18
C ASN A 71 15.79 15.95 -3.56
N HIS A 72 14.48 16.10 -3.76
CA HIS A 72 13.87 16.40 -5.06
C HIS A 72 12.95 17.63 -4.97
N ARG A 73 13.53 18.82 -5.15
CA ARG A 73 12.80 20.09 -4.99
C ARG A 73 11.92 20.49 -6.18
N ILE A 74 12.08 19.84 -7.34
CA ILE A 74 11.35 20.19 -8.56
C ILE A 74 10.72 18.91 -9.11
N ILE A 75 9.39 18.90 -9.15
CA ILE A 75 8.59 17.81 -9.71
C ILE A 75 7.99 18.30 -11.03
N PRO A 76 8.18 17.57 -12.15
CA PRO A 76 7.54 17.88 -13.43
C PRO A 76 6.01 17.99 -13.30
N LYS A 77 5.39 18.89 -14.08
CA LYS A 77 3.94 19.15 -14.02
C LYS A 77 3.08 17.94 -14.34
N ASP A 78 3.56 17.06 -15.18
CA ASP A 78 2.93 15.82 -15.62
C ASP A 78 3.48 14.61 -14.84
N SER A 79 3.93 14.81 -13.60
CA SER A 79 4.28 13.68 -12.73
C SER A 79 3.03 13.05 -12.12
N LEU A 80 3.05 11.73 -11.95
CA LEU A 80 2.08 10.98 -11.17
C LEU A 80 2.74 10.52 -9.87
N ILE A 81 2.15 10.88 -8.74
CA ILE A 81 2.63 10.50 -7.42
C ILE A 81 1.58 9.61 -6.77
N ILE A 82 1.99 8.43 -6.31
CA ILE A 82 1.13 7.47 -5.63
C ILE A 82 1.64 7.28 -4.20
N LEU A 83 0.78 7.51 -3.23
CA LEU A 83 1.01 7.14 -1.84
C LEU A 83 0.00 6.06 -1.45
N GLN A 84 0.47 4.83 -1.24
CA GLN A 84 -0.27 3.84 -0.48
C GLN A 84 0.04 4.01 1.01
N VAL A 85 -0.97 4.34 1.80
CA VAL A 85 -0.76 4.57 3.24
C VAL A 85 -0.42 3.25 3.93
N GLY A 86 0.70 3.22 4.66
CA GLY A 86 1.14 2.06 5.43
C GLY A 86 0.51 2.00 6.83
N GLY A 87 0.83 0.92 7.55
CA GLY A 87 0.39 0.70 8.94
C GLY A 87 -0.31 -0.63 9.19
N LEU A 88 -0.56 -1.43 8.15
CA LEU A 88 -1.17 -2.75 8.28
C LEU A 88 -0.28 -3.70 9.10
N SER A 89 1.04 -3.69 8.86
CA SER A 89 2.01 -4.48 9.61
C SER A 89 2.00 -4.13 11.11
N GLU A 90 1.91 -2.85 11.45
CA GLU A 90 1.81 -2.36 12.84
C GLU A 90 0.54 -2.88 13.52
N LEU A 91 -0.60 -2.85 12.82
CA LEU A 91 -1.86 -3.35 13.35
C LEU A 91 -1.86 -4.87 13.53
N ILE A 92 -1.30 -5.63 12.59
CA ILE A 92 -1.17 -7.09 12.71
C ILE A 92 -0.26 -7.45 13.88
N LEU A 93 0.88 -6.76 14.03
CA LEU A 93 1.79 -6.97 15.17
C LEU A 93 1.15 -6.59 16.51
N HIS A 94 0.37 -5.50 16.54
CA HIS A 94 -0.39 -5.09 17.73
C HIS A 94 -1.37 -6.19 18.20
N GLN A 95 -1.94 -6.98 17.27
CA GLN A 95 -2.85 -8.08 17.60
C GLN A 95 -2.15 -9.39 17.96
N GLN A 96 -0.89 -9.57 17.55
CA GLN A 96 -0.11 -10.79 17.82
C GLN A 96 0.69 -10.70 19.13
N ASN A 97 1.11 -9.50 19.54
CA ASN A 97 1.98 -9.29 20.70
C ASN A 97 1.24 -8.62 21.86
N ASP A 98 0.58 -9.40 22.70
CA ASP A 98 0.06 -8.89 23.98
C ASP A 98 1.19 -8.54 24.99
N ILE A 99 2.46 -8.90 24.70
CA ILE A 99 3.52 -9.09 25.71
C ILE A 99 4.70 -8.07 25.63
N THR A 100 4.76 -7.15 24.64
CA THR A 100 5.89 -6.18 24.56
C THR A 100 5.46 -4.71 24.58
N ASP A 101 6.14 -3.92 25.43
CA ASP A 101 5.97 -2.49 25.77
C ASP A 101 6.05 -1.48 24.61
N LYS A 102 6.10 -1.93 23.34
CA LYS A 102 6.09 -1.07 22.15
C LYS A 102 4.74 -1.17 21.42
N ARG A 103 3.64 -0.88 22.12
CA ARG A 103 2.32 -0.75 21.47
C ARG A 103 2.26 0.61 20.76
N ILE A 104 2.33 0.60 19.44
CA ILE A 104 1.96 1.79 18.66
C ILE A 104 0.43 1.88 18.71
N SER A 105 -0.09 2.99 19.23
CA SER A 105 -1.54 3.20 19.32
C SER A 105 -2.13 3.47 17.93
N ILE A 106 -3.40 3.11 17.73
CA ILE A 106 -4.14 3.45 16.50
C ILE A 106 -4.13 4.96 16.25
N ASP A 107 -4.14 5.78 17.31
CA ASP A 107 -4.04 7.23 17.18
C ASP A 107 -2.67 7.64 16.62
N LYS A 108 -1.59 7.00 17.05
CA LYS A 108 -0.26 7.26 16.48
C LYS A 108 -0.18 6.88 15.00
N ILE A 109 -0.79 5.76 14.60
CA ILE A 109 -0.88 5.37 13.18
C ILE A 109 -1.66 6.42 12.38
N ASN A 110 -2.80 6.87 12.90
CA ASN A 110 -3.59 7.94 12.25
C ASN A 110 -2.81 9.24 12.11
N ASP A 111 -2.09 9.65 13.17
CA ASP A 111 -1.29 10.87 13.15
C ASP A 111 -0.16 10.76 12.13
N ASN A 112 0.51 9.62 12.06
CA ASN A 112 1.57 9.38 11.07
C ASN A 112 1.01 9.43 9.63
N ILE A 113 -0.13 8.78 9.37
CA ILE A 113 -0.80 8.83 8.06
C ILE A 113 -1.19 10.27 7.71
N ALA A 114 -1.76 11.02 8.65
CA ALA A 114 -2.12 12.42 8.43
C ALA A 114 -0.90 13.28 8.13
N ASN A 115 0.20 13.10 8.88
CA ASN A 115 1.45 13.82 8.65
C ASN A 115 2.07 13.47 7.29
N ALA A 116 2.06 12.21 6.89
CA ALA A 116 2.53 11.75 5.59
C ALA A 116 1.71 12.40 4.45
N VAL A 117 0.38 12.31 4.51
CA VAL A 117 -0.51 12.88 3.49
C VAL A 117 -0.39 14.39 3.42
N LEU A 118 -0.42 15.08 4.56
CA LEU A 118 -0.30 16.54 4.61
C LEU A 118 1.10 17.01 4.20
N GLY A 119 2.15 16.29 4.59
CA GLY A 119 3.52 16.58 4.19
C GLY A 119 3.67 16.52 2.67
N LEU A 120 3.18 15.43 2.06
CA LEU A 120 3.19 15.28 0.60
C LEU A 120 2.39 16.40 -0.08
N ILE A 121 1.14 16.62 0.34
CA ILE A 121 0.27 17.62 -0.28
C ILE A 121 0.84 19.03 -0.11
N ASN A 122 1.40 19.39 1.05
CA ASN A 122 1.87 20.74 1.30
C ASN A 122 3.23 21.04 0.64
N THR A 123 4.05 20.02 0.41
CA THR A 123 5.38 20.18 -0.20
C THR A 123 5.37 20.03 -1.71
N VAL A 124 4.53 19.16 -2.26
CA VAL A 124 4.42 18.96 -3.71
C VAL A 124 3.50 20.01 -4.33
N ASP A 125 4.03 20.77 -5.29
CA ASP A 125 3.32 21.85 -5.98
C ASP A 125 2.83 21.49 -7.39
N ASN A 126 3.29 20.37 -7.94
CA ASN A 126 3.07 19.94 -9.33
C ASN A 126 2.73 18.44 -9.40
N GLY A 127 2.04 18.03 -10.46
CA GLY A 127 1.65 16.64 -10.70
C GLY A 127 0.29 16.24 -10.12
N ILE A 128 -0.11 15.01 -10.43
CA ILE A 128 -1.30 14.35 -9.91
C ILE A 128 -0.89 13.55 -8.68
N ILE A 129 -1.57 13.74 -7.55
CA ILE A 129 -1.33 12.99 -6.31
C ILE A 129 -2.49 12.02 -6.09
N ILE A 130 -2.19 10.73 -6.10
CA ILE A 130 -3.12 9.65 -5.78
C ILE A 130 -2.78 9.12 -4.39
N ILE A 131 -3.72 9.27 -3.46
CA ILE A 131 -3.65 8.64 -2.14
C ILE A 131 -4.48 7.37 -2.20
N MET A 132 -3.93 6.25 -1.74
CA MET A 132 -4.65 4.98 -1.61
C MET A 132 -4.90 4.67 -0.13
N ASN A 133 -6.09 4.16 0.17
CA ASN A 133 -6.48 3.81 1.54
C ASN A 133 -5.72 2.59 2.08
N LEU A 134 -5.73 2.44 3.42
CA LEU A 134 -5.10 1.32 4.10
C LEU A 134 -5.83 0.03 3.72
N ILE A 135 -5.07 -1.01 3.38
CA ILE A 135 -5.62 -2.26 2.86
C ILE A 135 -6.22 -3.07 4.00
N ASP A 136 -7.45 -3.55 3.78
CA ASP A 136 -8.13 -4.51 4.63
C ASP A 136 -7.74 -5.93 4.21
N PRO A 137 -7.06 -6.71 5.07
CA PRO A 137 -6.62 -8.05 4.74
C PRO A 137 -7.74 -9.09 4.84
N TYR A 138 -9.01 -8.69 5.01
CA TYR A 138 -10.15 -9.58 5.22
C TYR A 138 -10.21 -10.78 4.26
N GLU A 139 -9.95 -10.55 2.97
CA GLU A 139 -9.98 -11.59 1.92
C GLU A 139 -8.70 -12.45 1.85
N THR A 140 -7.69 -12.16 2.67
CA THR A 140 -6.41 -12.89 2.64
C THR A 140 -6.50 -14.25 3.36
N PRO A 141 -5.84 -15.31 2.85
CA PRO A 141 -5.78 -16.59 3.53
C PRO A 141 -5.18 -16.50 4.95
N GLY A 142 -4.18 -15.62 5.12
CA GLY A 142 -3.52 -15.37 6.40
C GLY A 142 -4.47 -14.77 7.43
N TYR A 143 -5.36 -13.87 7.02
CA TYR A 143 -6.38 -13.35 7.91
C TYR A 143 -7.36 -14.44 8.34
N ALA A 144 -7.86 -15.27 7.42
CA ALA A 144 -8.73 -16.41 7.75
C ALA A 144 -8.08 -17.37 8.77
N MET A 145 -6.77 -17.64 8.63
CA MET A 145 -6.01 -18.43 9.60
C MET A 145 -5.90 -17.75 10.97
N LEU A 146 -5.74 -16.42 11.03
CA LEU A 146 -5.75 -15.69 12.30
C LEU A 146 -7.10 -15.82 13.02
N ILE A 147 -8.22 -15.76 12.28
CA ILE A 147 -9.56 -15.98 12.85
C ILE A 147 -9.70 -17.40 13.39
N ALA A 148 -9.35 -18.40 12.58
CA ALA A 148 -9.51 -19.81 12.94
C ALA A 148 -8.73 -20.21 14.19
N ASN A 149 -7.63 -19.53 14.49
CA ASN A 149 -6.79 -19.78 15.66
C ASN A 149 -7.35 -19.19 16.97
N GLY A 150 -8.62 -18.76 16.99
CA GLY A 150 -9.28 -18.28 18.21
C GLY A 150 -8.83 -16.89 18.64
N ASN A 151 -8.20 -16.12 17.74
CA ASN A 151 -7.89 -14.72 17.98
C ASN A 151 -9.15 -13.85 17.75
N ASP A 152 -10.27 -14.22 18.38
CA ASP A 152 -11.63 -13.66 18.25
C ASP A 152 -11.74 -12.16 18.61
N ASN A 153 -10.63 -11.52 19.00
CA ASN A 153 -10.52 -10.08 19.22
C ASN A 153 -10.45 -9.25 17.92
N LEU A 154 -10.96 -9.78 16.79
CA LEU A 154 -10.82 -9.22 15.43
C LEU A 154 -11.51 -7.87 15.25
N LYS A 155 -10.86 -6.86 15.81
CA LYS A 155 -11.08 -5.45 15.56
C LYS A 155 -10.29 -4.98 14.34
N LEU A 156 -9.56 -5.84 13.60
CA LEU A 156 -8.64 -5.38 12.55
C LEU A 156 -9.35 -4.61 11.43
N SER A 157 -10.33 -5.23 10.76
CA SER A 157 -11.12 -4.56 9.73
C SER A 157 -11.89 -3.36 10.28
N SER A 158 -12.31 -3.39 11.56
CA SER A 158 -12.92 -2.23 12.23
C SER A 158 -11.91 -1.08 12.45
N MET A 159 -10.68 -1.37 12.87
CA MET A 159 -9.59 -0.42 13.04
C MET A 159 -9.18 0.18 11.70
N ILE A 160 -9.06 -0.64 10.67
CA ILE A 160 -8.74 -0.23 9.30
C ILE A 160 -9.86 0.65 8.74
N SER A 161 -11.12 0.25 8.91
CA SER A 161 -12.28 1.07 8.55
C SER A 161 -12.28 2.43 9.25
N HIS A 162 -11.94 2.47 10.54
CA HIS A 162 -11.80 3.72 11.30
C HIS A 162 -10.67 4.61 10.77
N ILE A 163 -9.50 4.04 10.48
CA ILE A 163 -8.37 4.75 9.87
C ILE A 163 -8.76 5.30 8.49
N ASN A 164 -9.36 4.47 7.65
CA ASN A 164 -9.79 4.84 6.30
C ASN A 164 -10.87 5.92 6.32
N SER A 165 -11.78 5.90 7.29
CA SER A 165 -12.78 6.95 7.51
C SER A 165 -12.11 8.29 7.89
N LYS A 166 -11.11 8.27 8.79
CA LYS A 166 -10.32 9.46 9.13
C LYS A 166 -9.54 9.99 7.93
N LEU A 167 -8.91 9.12 7.13
CA LEU A 167 -8.22 9.49 5.90
C LEU A 167 -9.20 10.11 4.89
N TRP A 168 -10.36 9.51 4.67
CA TRP A 168 -11.38 10.07 3.80
C TRP A 168 -11.79 11.46 4.26
N ARG A 169 -12.05 11.64 5.56
CA ARG A 169 -12.36 12.95 6.13
C ARG A 169 -11.23 13.96 5.87
N LEU A 170 -9.97 13.58 6.08
CA LEU A 170 -8.80 14.42 5.81
C LEU A 170 -8.78 14.90 4.35
N MET A 171 -9.08 14.02 3.40
CA MET A 171 -9.09 14.33 1.97
C MET A 171 -10.28 15.19 1.52
N THR A 172 -11.39 15.17 2.27
CA THR A 172 -12.59 15.97 1.96
C THR A 172 -12.60 17.38 2.58
N ILE A 173 -11.60 17.73 3.40
CA ILE A 173 -11.53 19.09 3.98
C ILE A 173 -11.28 20.11 2.86
N LYS A 174 -12.13 21.13 2.79
CA LYS A 174 -12.06 22.23 1.82
C LYS A 174 -10.68 22.89 1.84
N GLY A 175 -10.07 23.03 0.67
CA GLY A 175 -8.74 23.65 0.50
C GLY A 175 -7.86 22.96 -0.54
N TYR A 176 -8.20 21.73 -0.94
CA TYR A 176 -7.46 20.95 -1.93
C TYR A 176 -8.15 20.85 -3.30
N ASP A 177 -9.31 21.49 -3.47
CA ASP A 177 -10.16 21.41 -4.68
C ASP A 177 -9.47 21.94 -5.96
N THR A 178 -8.42 22.75 -5.82
CA THR A 178 -7.63 23.29 -6.94
C THR A 178 -6.44 22.43 -7.35
N ARG A 179 -6.06 21.44 -6.52
CA ARG A 179 -4.93 20.55 -6.79
C ARG A 179 -5.46 19.21 -7.33
N GLN A 180 -4.71 18.59 -8.24
CA GLN A 180 -5.05 17.27 -8.81
C GLN A 180 -4.78 16.14 -7.79
N ILE A 181 -5.42 16.24 -6.63
CA ILE A 181 -5.28 15.29 -5.52
C ILE A 181 -6.54 14.43 -5.49
N ARG A 182 -6.37 13.11 -5.46
CA ARG A 182 -7.48 12.16 -5.47
C ARG A 182 -7.24 11.01 -4.50
N LEU A 183 -8.32 10.56 -3.87
CA LEU A 183 -8.33 9.35 -3.05
C LEU A 183 -8.83 8.19 -3.92
N PHE A 184 -7.99 7.19 -4.13
CA PHE A 184 -8.32 5.95 -4.81
C PHE A 184 -8.71 4.89 -3.79
N ASP A 185 -9.91 4.31 -3.94
CA ASP A 185 -10.37 3.22 -3.09
C ASP A 185 -9.73 1.89 -3.50
N LEU A 186 -8.57 1.61 -2.91
CA LEU A 186 -7.80 0.39 -3.14
C LEU A 186 -8.53 -0.85 -2.62
N ASN A 187 -9.24 -0.76 -1.50
CA ASN A 187 -10.06 -1.87 -0.99
C ASN A 187 -11.17 -2.26 -1.98
N GLY A 188 -11.91 -1.29 -2.51
CA GLY A 188 -12.88 -1.54 -3.57
C GLY A 188 -12.25 -2.08 -4.85
N ALA A 189 -11.00 -1.71 -5.17
CA ALA A 189 -10.26 -2.28 -6.29
C ALA A 189 -9.84 -3.74 -6.06
N ILE A 190 -9.42 -4.08 -4.84
CA ILE A 190 -9.06 -5.44 -4.44
C ILE A 190 -10.29 -6.35 -4.52
N VAL A 191 -11.42 -5.95 -3.94
CA VAL A 191 -12.68 -6.74 -3.96
C VAL A 191 -13.11 -7.09 -5.39
N ASP A 192 -13.01 -6.13 -6.32
CA ASP A 192 -13.30 -6.39 -7.73
C ASP A 192 -12.23 -7.29 -8.40
N ALA A 193 -10.96 -7.13 -8.04
CA ALA A 193 -9.86 -7.89 -8.63
C ALA A 193 -9.90 -9.38 -8.23
N VAL A 194 -10.25 -9.68 -6.98
CA VAL A 194 -10.32 -11.05 -6.45
C VAL A 194 -11.58 -11.80 -6.88
N ARG A 195 -12.60 -11.10 -7.41
CA ARG A 195 -13.86 -11.71 -7.82
C ARG A 195 -13.62 -12.86 -8.81
N GLY A 196 -14.13 -14.04 -8.45
CA GLY A 196 -14.04 -15.25 -9.25
C GLY A 196 -12.72 -16.01 -9.13
N LEU A 197 -11.85 -15.63 -8.18
CA LEU A 197 -10.58 -16.31 -7.89
C LEU A 197 -10.64 -17.03 -6.54
N ASN A 198 -9.73 -17.97 -6.33
CA ASN A 198 -9.55 -18.64 -5.04
C ASN A 198 -8.87 -17.69 -4.04
N THR A 199 -9.60 -17.33 -2.98
CA THR A 199 -9.13 -16.53 -1.84
C THR A 199 -8.91 -17.37 -0.58
N ASN A 200 -9.40 -18.62 -0.54
CA ASN A 200 -9.28 -19.51 0.61
C ASN A 200 -7.86 -20.09 0.74
N GLU A 201 -7.19 -20.30 -0.39
CA GLU A 201 -5.85 -20.85 -0.44
C GLU A 201 -4.91 -19.90 -1.18
N SER A 202 -3.62 -20.01 -0.85
CA SER A 202 -2.54 -19.37 -1.60
C SER A 202 -1.76 -20.40 -2.40
N PHE A 203 -1.13 -19.93 -3.47
CA PHE A 203 -0.30 -20.78 -4.33
C PHE A 203 1.18 -20.47 -4.14
N THR A 204 2.04 -21.48 -4.06
CA THR A 204 3.49 -21.26 -4.25
C THR A 204 3.98 -22.08 -5.42
N TYR A 205 4.97 -21.57 -6.15
CA TYR A 205 5.57 -22.31 -7.29
C TYR A 205 6.27 -23.61 -6.89
N GLN A 206 6.40 -23.87 -5.58
CA GLN A 206 6.99 -25.08 -5.02
C GLN A 206 5.97 -26.21 -4.78
N GLN A 207 4.66 -25.98 -5.00
CA GLN A 207 3.63 -27.01 -4.85
C GLN A 207 3.66 -28.00 -6.03
N ASN A 208 3.66 -29.31 -5.74
CA ASN A 208 3.83 -30.41 -6.71
C ASN A 208 2.85 -30.41 -7.91
N ASN A 209 1.71 -29.71 -7.83
CA ASN A 209 0.68 -29.67 -8.87
C ASN A 209 0.42 -28.26 -9.44
N MET A 210 1.28 -27.29 -9.12
CA MET A 210 1.16 -25.91 -9.58
C MET A 210 1.68 -25.78 -11.01
N THR A 211 0.87 -25.18 -11.88
CA THR A 211 1.25 -24.86 -13.27
C THR A 211 1.06 -23.37 -13.50
N SER A 212 1.72 -22.80 -14.51
CA SER A 212 1.58 -21.38 -14.85
C SER A 212 0.13 -20.98 -15.13
N LEU A 213 -0.69 -21.87 -15.69
CA LEU A 213 -2.11 -21.60 -15.93
C LEU A 213 -2.91 -21.59 -14.62
N LYS A 214 -2.69 -22.58 -13.75
CA LYS A 214 -3.39 -22.65 -12.45
C LYS A 214 -3.11 -21.45 -11.56
N ALA A 215 -1.94 -20.82 -11.67
CA ALA A 215 -1.62 -19.63 -10.88
C ALA A 215 -2.61 -18.47 -11.12
N PHE A 216 -3.26 -18.40 -12.29
CA PHE A 216 -4.27 -17.38 -12.59
C PHE A 216 -5.63 -17.65 -11.92
N ASP A 217 -5.84 -18.83 -11.34
CA ASP A 217 -7.05 -19.15 -10.58
C ASP A 217 -6.98 -18.65 -9.13
N TYR A 218 -5.81 -18.18 -8.67
CA TYR A 218 -5.58 -17.77 -7.29
C TYR A 218 -5.42 -16.26 -7.13
N ALA A 219 -6.06 -15.72 -6.10
CA ALA A 219 -5.91 -14.31 -5.72
C ALA A 219 -4.57 -14.05 -5.04
N TYR A 220 -4.02 -15.02 -4.30
CA TYR A 220 -2.87 -14.80 -3.41
C TYR A 220 -1.69 -15.72 -3.68
N TYR A 221 -0.48 -15.14 -3.74
CA TYR A 221 0.79 -15.87 -3.88
C TYR A 221 1.29 -16.44 -2.54
N ASN A 222 0.93 -15.84 -1.42
CA ASN A 222 1.12 -16.47 -0.12
C ASN A 222 -0.03 -16.07 0.79
N GLN A 223 0.10 -16.29 2.08
CA GLN A 223 -0.97 -15.99 3.03
C GLN A 223 -1.36 -14.50 3.08
N TRP A 224 -0.50 -13.58 2.63
CA TRP A 224 -0.68 -12.13 2.82
C TRP A 224 -0.63 -11.34 1.52
N TYR A 225 0.20 -11.76 0.56
CA TYR A 225 0.50 -10.99 -0.64
C TYR A 225 -0.31 -11.48 -1.84
N PRO A 226 -0.96 -10.56 -2.56
CA PRO A 226 -1.73 -10.89 -3.74
C PRO A 226 -0.84 -11.35 -4.89
N SER A 227 -1.42 -12.04 -5.86
CA SER A 227 -0.72 -12.46 -7.07
C SER A 227 -0.44 -11.28 -8.00
N THR A 228 0.51 -11.43 -8.91
CA THR A 228 0.78 -10.43 -9.98
C THR A 228 -0.49 -10.12 -10.79
N PHE A 229 -1.38 -11.10 -10.97
CA PHE A 229 -2.64 -10.90 -11.68
C PHE A 229 -3.59 -9.94 -10.96
N ILE A 230 -3.65 -10.00 -9.62
CA ILE A 230 -4.41 -9.04 -8.82
C ILE A 230 -3.80 -7.64 -8.95
N HIS A 231 -2.48 -7.50 -8.82
CA HIS A 231 -1.81 -6.22 -9.04
C HIS A 231 -2.12 -5.63 -10.42
N TYR A 232 -2.12 -6.47 -11.47
CA TYR A 232 -2.49 -6.05 -12.82
C TYR A 232 -3.93 -5.52 -12.91
N LYS A 233 -4.91 -6.23 -12.33
CA LYS A 233 -6.32 -5.78 -12.31
C LYS A 233 -6.49 -4.46 -11.55
N ILE A 234 -5.79 -4.29 -10.42
CA ILE A 234 -5.80 -3.03 -9.66
C ILE A 234 -5.21 -1.90 -10.51
N ALA A 235 -4.08 -2.13 -11.17
CA ALA A 235 -3.46 -1.16 -12.06
C ALA A 235 -4.39 -0.76 -13.21
N GLN A 236 -5.13 -1.70 -13.81
CA GLN A 236 -6.14 -1.38 -14.83
C GLN A 236 -7.26 -0.48 -14.28
N LYS A 237 -7.70 -0.71 -13.04
CA LYS A 237 -8.72 0.12 -12.40
C LYS A 237 -8.16 1.51 -12.05
N LEU A 238 -6.91 1.59 -11.62
CA LEU A 238 -6.22 2.86 -11.39
C LEU A 238 -6.04 3.66 -12.69
N VAL A 239 -5.65 3.02 -13.80
CA VAL A 239 -5.55 3.69 -15.10
C VAL A 239 -6.89 4.28 -15.50
N LYS A 240 -7.99 3.51 -15.43
CA LYS A 240 -9.34 4.04 -15.70
C LYS A 240 -9.70 5.21 -14.79
N PHE A 241 -9.38 5.11 -13.49
CA PHE A 241 -9.60 6.18 -12.54
C PHE A 241 -8.83 7.46 -12.90
N LEU A 242 -7.63 7.34 -13.47
CA LEU A 242 -6.84 8.47 -13.96
C LEU A 242 -7.41 9.04 -15.26
N GLU A 243 -7.92 8.20 -16.17
CA GLU A 243 -8.55 8.65 -17.42
C GLU A 243 -9.84 9.45 -17.21
N ASP A 244 -10.50 9.26 -16.06
CA ASP A 244 -11.73 9.97 -15.66
C ASP A 244 -11.46 11.35 -15.00
N LEU A 245 -10.18 11.77 -14.85
CA LEU A 245 -9.77 13.06 -14.26
C LEU A 245 -9.76 14.22 -15.25
#